data_AF-A0A9E6FCB2-F1
#
_entry.id   AF-A0A9E6FCB2-F1
#
_cell.length_a   1.000
_cell.length_b   1.000
_cell.length_c   1.000
_cell.angle_alpha   90.00
_cell.angle_beta   90.00
_cell.angle_gamma   90.00
#
_symmetry.space_group_name_H-M   'P 1'
#
loop_
_entity.id
_entity.type
_entity.pdbx_description
1 polymer ?
#
loop_
_entity_poly.entity_id
_entity_poly.type
_entity_poly.pdbx_seq_one_letter_code
_entity_poly.pdbx_strand_id
1 'polypeptide(L)'
;MHIGDSIRRKNRETLVIKSLIWKTIVDIFKEKKAIDITDFIISITFRGSVIFVKTSKPMINYELLNIQDTIKNETQIKLKKIGIVIKDMEIRFL
;
A
#
# COMPACT_ATOMS: atom_id res chain seq x y z
N MET A 1 -30.81 0.97 -11.10
CA MET A 1 -29.44 0.81 -10.57
C MET A 1 -29.06 2.12 -9.88
N HIS A 2 -29.01 2.16 -8.55
CA HIS A 2 -28.77 3.42 -7.82
C HIS A 2 -27.28 3.80 -7.86
N ILE A 3 -27.00 5.05 -8.24
CA ILE A 3 -25.64 5.63 -8.34
C ILE A 3 -24.89 5.54 -7.00
N GLY A 4 -25.61 5.48 -5.87
CA GLY A 4 -25.02 5.32 -4.53
C GLY A 4 -24.33 3.96 -4.29
N ASP A 5 -24.81 2.88 -4.91
CA ASP A 5 -24.28 1.53 -4.67
C ASP A 5 -22.92 1.30 -5.35
N SER A 6 -22.74 1.87 -6.54
CA SER A 6 -21.47 1.79 -7.28
C SER A 6 -20.36 2.60 -6.61
N ILE A 7 -20.67 3.79 -6.09
CA ILE A 7 -19.73 4.63 -5.33
C ILE A 7 -19.32 3.92 -4.03
N ARG A 8 -20.28 3.33 -3.31
CA ARG A 8 -20.03 2.63 -2.04
C ARG A 8 -19.15 1.39 -2.22
N ARG A 9 -19.35 0.62 -3.30
CA ARG A 9 -18.49 -0.53 -3.65
C ARG A 9 -17.06 -0.11 -3.95
N LYS A 10 -16.88 0.92 -4.79
CA LYS A 10 -15.55 1.46 -5.14
C LYS A 10 -14.77 1.96 -3.93
N ASN A 11 -15.45 2.61 -2.97
CA ASN A 11 -14.83 3.06 -1.73
C ASN A 11 -14.40 1.89 -0.84
N ARG A 12 -15.21 0.84 -0.74
CA ARG A 12 -14.87 -0.36 0.04
C ARG A 12 -13.68 -1.10 -0.56
N GLU A 13 -13.66 -1.31 -1.87
CA GLU A 13 -12.51 -1.90 -2.58
C GLU A 13 -11.24 -1.09 -2.33
N THR A 14 -11.34 0.25 -2.46
CA THR A 14 -10.22 1.14 -2.19
C THR A 14 -9.68 0.98 -0.76
N LEU A 15 -10.56 0.89 0.25
CA LEU A 15 -10.15 0.66 1.64
C LEU A 15 -9.43 -0.68 1.82
N VAL A 16 -9.94 -1.75 1.22
CA VAL A 16 -9.30 -3.08 1.29
C VAL A 16 -7.89 -3.03 0.69
N ILE A 17 -7.72 -2.39 -0.48
CA ILE A 17 -6.40 -2.25 -1.12
C ILE A 17 -5.47 -1.43 -0.22
N LYS A 18 -5.93 -0.30 0.37
CA LYS A 18 -5.12 0.49 1.32
C LYS A 18 -4.66 -0.34 2.51
N SER A 19 -5.58 -1.05 3.16
CA SER A 19 -5.27 -1.88 4.32
C SER A 19 -4.28 -3.00 3.97
N LEU A 20 -4.43 -3.61 2.79
CA LEU A 20 -3.53 -4.66 2.33
C LEU A 20 -2.11 -4.14 2.08
N ILE A 21 -1.97 -2.98 1.43
CA ILE A 21 -0.67 -2.35 1.20
C ILE A 21 -0.05 -1.95 2.54
N TRP A 22 -0.81 -1.29 3.41
CA TRP A 22 -0.37 -0.90 4.75
C TRP A 22 0.20 -2.10 5.51
N LYS A 23 -0.56 -3.18 5.58
CA LYS A 23 -0.14 -4.41 6.25
C LYS A 23 1.10 -5.01 5.61
N THR A 24 1.17 -5.05 4.29
CA THR A 24 2.32 -5.59 3.57
C THR A 24 3.60 -4.80 3.86
N ILE A 25 3.51 -3.47 3.91
CA ILE A 25 4.62 -2.61 4.28
C ILE A 25 5.09 -2.90 5.71
N VAL A 26 4.17 -2.93 6.68
CA VAL A 26 4.48 -3.19 8.09
C VAL A 26 5.11 -4.57 8.27
N ASP A 27 4.51 -5.61 7.69
CA ASP A 27 4.98 -7.00 7.78
C ASP A 27 6.42 -7.13 7.25
N ILE A 28 6.69 -6.61 6.05
CA ILE A 28 8.02 -6.70 5.42
C ILE A 28 9.06 -5.90 6.21
N PHE A 29 8.70 -4.71 6.68
CA PHE A 29 9.63 -3.89 7.47
C PHE A 29 9.98 -4.57 8.79
N LYS A 30 8.98 -5.15 9.45
CA LYS A 30 9.16 -5.90 10.69
C LYS A 30 10.01 -7.15 10.48
N GLU A 31 9.80 -7.89 9.40
CA GLU A 31 10.59 -9.07 9.05
C GLU A 31 12.05 -8.73 8.73
N LYS A 32 12.28 -7.70 7.90
CA LYS A 32 13.64 -7.38 7.42
C LYS A 32 14.47 -6.54 8.37
N LYS A 33 13.83 -5.71 9.21
CA LYS A 33 14.52 -4.72 10.04
C LYS A 33 14.25 -4.90 11.54
N ALA A 34 13.40 -5.83 11.94
CA ALA A 34 12.98 -6.04 13.33
C ALA A 34 12.39 -4.77 13.99
N ILE A 35 11.82 -3.86 13.18
CA ILE A 35 11.24 -2.60 13.63
C ILE A 35 9.77 -2.57 13.23
N ASP A 36 8.92 -2.19 14.16
CA ASP A 36 7.51 -1.92 13.88
C ASP A 36 7.33 -0.47 13.44
N ILE A 37 6.77 -0.27 12.24
CA ILE A 37 6.53 1.05 11.65
C ILE A 37 5.05 1.42 11.56
N THR A 38 4.18 0.65 12.21
CA THR A 38 2.72 0.86 12.25
C THR A 38 2.37 2.32 12.49
N ASP A 39 2.95 2.94 13.51
CA ASP A 39 2.64 4.32 13.93
C ASP A 39 3.31 5.39 13.06
N PHE A 40 4.20 5.00 12.15
CA PHE A 40 4.89 5.94 11.27
C PHE A 40 4.23 6.10 9.91
N ILE A 41 3.32 5.21 9.51
CA ILE A 41 2.58 5.34 8.24
C ILE A 41 1.37 6.27 8.46
N ILE A 42 1.42 7.46 7.85
CA ILE A 42 0.36 8.46 7.97
C ILE A 42 -0.79 8.15 7.02
N SER A 43 -0.49 7.85 5.76
CA SER A 43 -1.55 7.63 4.76
C SER A 43 -1.07 6.84 3.55
N ILE A 44 -2.03 6.17 2.91
CA ILE A 44 -1.87 5.53 1.61
C ILE A 44 -2.92 6.11 0.66
N THR A 45 -2.46 6.67 -0.45
CA THR A 45 -3.32 7.29 -1.45
C THR A 45 -3.00 6.76 -2.84
N PHE A 46 -4.02 6.70 -3.70
CA PHE A 46 -3.89 6.26 -5.09
C PHE A 46 -4.07 7.45 -6.01
N ARG A 47 -3.20 7.58 -7.01
CA ARG A 47 -3.41 8.45 -8.17
C ARG A 47 -3.09 7.62 -9.42
N GLY A 48 -4.13 7.09 -10.07
CA GLY A 48 -3.96 6.14 -11.17
C GLY A 48 -3.27 4.85 -10.69
N SER A 49 -2.18 4.46 -11.35
CA SER A 49 -1.35 3.30 -11.00
C SER A 49 -0.29 3.59 -9.92
N VAL A 50 -0.19 4.85 -9.47
CA VAL A 50 0.81 5.27 -8.47
C VAL A 50 0.19 5.26 -7.08
N ILE A 51 0.82 4.53 -6.17
CA ILE A 51 0.51 4.43 -4.75
C ILE A 51 1.48 5.33 -4.00
N PHE A 52 0.95 6.33 -3.30
CA PHE A 52 1.74 7.20 -2.43
C PHE A 52 1.57 6.76 -0.99
N VAL A 53 2.69 6.45 -0.34
CA VAL A 53 2.78 6.10 1.07
C VAL A 53 3.46 7.26 1.78
N LYS A 54 2.71 7.98 2.62
CA LYS A 54 3.26 9.07 3.42
C LYS A 54 3.65 8.55 4.79
N THR A 55 4.86 8.86 5.24
CA THR A 55 5.29 8.55 6.61
C THR A 55 5.57 9.81 7.43
N SER A 56 5.66 9.65 8.76
CA SER A 56 5.98 10.74 9.69
C SER A 56 7.47 10.94 9.90
N LYS A 57 8.32 10.04 9.37
CA LYS A 57 9.77 10.04 9.60
C LYS A 57 10.53 9.87 8.28
N PRO A 58 11.32 10.87 7.85
CA PRO A 58 12.11 10.78 6.60
C PRO A 58 13.02 9.55 6.53
N MET A 59 13.59 9.13 7.67
CA MET A 59 14.44 7.94 7.74
C MET A 59 13.68 6.66 7.37
N ILE A 60 12.39 6.56 7.72
CA ILE A 60 11.54 5.42 7.33
C ILE A 60 11.31 5.41 5.81
N ASN A 61 11.14 6.57 5.17
CA ASN A 61 11.03 6.64 3.72
C ASN A 61 12.28 6.11 3.02
N TYR A 62 13.47 6.46 3.53
CA TYR A 62 14.73 5.96 3.00
C TYR A 62 14.84 4.43 3.13
N GLU A 63 14.51 3.89 4.29
CA GLU A 63 14.51 2.44 4.50
C GLU A 63 13.47 1.72 3.62
N LEU A 64 12.29 2.31 3.43
CA LEU A 64 11.25 1.78 2.55
C LEU A 64 11.67 1.77 1.08
N LEU A 65 12.40 2.78 0.63
CA LEU A 65 13.00 2.79 -0.72
C LEU A 65 13.95 1.60 -0.91
N ASN A 66 14.75 1.26 0.09
CA ASN A 66 15.69 0.13 0.02
C ASN A 66 14.99 -1.24 -0.10
N ILE A 67 13.72 -1.35 0.28
CA ILE A 67 12.93 -2.58 0.19
C ILE A 67 11.74 -2.45 -0.76
N GLN A 68 11.72 -1.41 -1.59
CA GLN A 68 10.59 -1.04 -2.45
C GLN A 68 10.17 -2.18 -3.38
N ASP A 69 11.14 -2.82 -4.04
CA ASP A 69 10.84 -3.90 -4.99
C ASP A 69 10.21 -5.11 -4.30
N THR A 70 10.66 -5.42 -3.07
CA THR A 70 10.04 -6.49 -2.27
C THR A 70 8.60 -6.13 -1.92
N ILE A 71 8.36 -4.90 -1.43
CA ILE A 71 7.02 -4.41 -1.11
C ILE A 71 6.12 -4.47 -2.34
N LYS A 72 6.62 -4.01 -3.49
CA LYS A 72 5.88 -3.98 -4.75
C LYS A 72 5.47 -5.40 -5.19
N ASN A 73 6.41 -6.33 -5.21
CA ASN A 73 6.16 -7.71 -5.62
C ASN A 73 5.16 -8.42 -4.69
N GLU A 74 5.36 -8.31 -3.37
CA GLU A 74 4.45 -8.90 -2.38
C GLU A 74 3.05 -8.29 -2.45
N THR A 75 2.97 -6.98 -2.65
CA THR A 75 1.68 -6.29 -2.85
C THR A 75 0.97 -6.81 -4.09
N GLN A 76 1.66 -6.94 -5.23
CA GLN A 76 1.04 -7.48 -6.45
C GLN A 76 0.54 -8.90 -6.27
N ILE A 77 1.33 -9.78 -5.62
CA ILE A 77 0.94 -11.17 -5.33
C ILE A 77 -0.34 -11.18 -4.48
N LYS A 78 -0.37 -10.40 -3.40
CA LYS A 78 -1.51 -10.34 -2.48
C LYS A 78 -2.76 -9.72 -3.12
N LEU A 79 -2.62 -8.67 -3.94
CA LEU A 79 -3.72 -8.10 -4.71
C LEU A 79 -4.29 -9.09 -5.73
N LYS A 80 -3.42 -9.82 -6.43
CA LYS A 80 -3.83 -10.84 -7.40
C LYS A 80 -4.66 -11.95 -6.74
N LYS A 81 -4.32 -12.35 -5.51
CA LYS A 81 -5.08 -13.35 -4.73
C LYS A 81 -6.52 -12.93 -4.43
N ILE A 82 -6.79 -11.62 -4.36
CA ILE A 82 -8.14 -11.07 -4.14
C ILE A 82 -8.80 -10.59 -5.44
N GLY A 83 -8.26 -10.97 -6.61
CA GLY A 83 -8.81 -10.65 -7.92
C GLY A 83 -8.50 -9.23 -8.42
N ILE A 84 -7.55 -8.52 -7.80
CA ILE A 84 -7.19 -7.15 -8.16
C ILE A 84 -5.85 -7.15 -8.90
N VAL A 85 -5.81 -6.54 -10.09
CA VAL A 85 -4.60 -6.39 -10.89
C VAL A 85 -4.39 -4.91 -11.19
N ILE A 86 -3.29 -4.35 -10.68
CA ILE A 86 -2.86 -2.98 -10.99
C ILE A 86 -1.69 -3.08 -11.95
N LYS A 87 -1.92 -2.77 -13.24
CA LYS A 87 -0.86 -2.69 -14.25
C LYS A 87 0.06 -1.51 -13.94
N ASP A 88 1.35 -1.69 -14.20
CA ASP A 88 2.38 -0.65 -14.04
C ASP A 88 2.37 0.02 -12.65
N MET A 89 2.10 -0.79 -11.62
CA MET A 89 2.02 -0.32 -10.25
C MET A 89 3.34 0.29 -9.81
N GLU A 90 3.28 1.53 -9.33
CA GLU A 90 4.42 2.25 -8.75
C GLU A 90 4.11 2.57 -7.29
N ILE A 91 5.10 2.43 -6.40
CA ILE A 91 4.97 2.83 -5.00
C ILE A 91 5.98 3.95 -4.74
N ARG A 92 5.50 5.10 -4.27
CA ARG A 92 6.32 6.25 -3.89
C ARG A 92 6.19 6.51 -2.40
N PHE A 93 7.32 6.69 -1.73
CA PHE A 93 7.41 7.02 -0.31
C PHE A 93 7.65 8.52 -0.15
N LEU A 94 6.80 9.19 0.63
CA LEU A 94 6.79 10.65 0.82
C LEU A 94 6.94 11.04 2.29
#